data_AF-A0A962W889-F1
#
_entry.id   AF-A0A962W889-F1
#
_cell.length_a   1.000
_cell.length_b   1.000
_cell.length_c   1.000
_cell.angle_alpha   90.00
_cell.angle_beta   90.00
_cell.angle_gamma   90.00
#
_symmetry.space_group_name_H-M   'P 1'
#
loop_
_entity.id
_entity.type
_entity.pdbx_description
1 polymer ?
#
loop_
_entity_poly.entity_id
_entity_poly.type
_entity_poly.pdbx_seq_one_letter_code
_entity_poly.pdbx_strand_id
1 'polypeptide(L)' 'DSATAQFFINQRNNLQLDWAPGRDGYTVFGEVILGMNIVDFIATAPTANAGRMQNVPVNPIVINEIVRAPGL' A
#
# COMPACT_ATOMS: atom_id res chain seq x y z
N ASP A 1 -6.89 0.22 -17.52
CA ASP A 1 -7.34 1.48 -16.90
C ASP A 1 -8.53 1.32 -15.96
N SER A 2 -8.26 1.08 -14.69
CA SER A 2 -9.30 0.99 -13.64
C SER A 2 -8.90 1.61 -12.30
N ALA A 3 -7.67 2.13 -12.17
CA ALA A 3 -7.18 2.72 -10.94
C ALA A 3 -7.94 4.01 -10.59
N THR A 4 -8.28 4.18 -9.31
CA THR A 4 -8.97 5.36 -8.78
C THR A 4 -8.22 5.94 -7.58
N ALA A 5 -8.59 5.56 -6.36
CA ALA A 5 -8.05 6.16 -5.12
C ALA A 5 -7.24 5.18 -4.25
N GLN A 6 -7.33 3.88 -4.50
CA GLN A 6 -6.61 2.89 -3.70
C GLN A 6 -5.13 2.84 -4.10
N PHE A 7 -4.26 2.72 -3.09
CA PHE A 7 -2.83 2.51 -3.26
C PHE A 7 -2.34 1.43 -2.29
N PHE A 8 -1.14 0.92 -2.53
CA PHE A 8 -0.44 0.02 -1.61
C PHE A 8 1.04 0.40 -1.54
N ILE A 9 1.71 -0.02 -0.47
CA ILE A 9 3.16 0.16 -0.29
C ILE A 9 3.82 -1.22 -0.36
N ASN A 10 4.85 -1.34 -1.19
CA ASN A 10 5.66 -2.55 -1.25
C ASN A 10 6.57 -2.64 -0.03
N GLN A 11 6.46 -3.71 0.76
CA GLN A 11 7.40 -4.01 1.88
C GLN A 11 8.68 -4.73 1.43
N ARG A 12 8.69 -5.18 0.17
CA ARG A 12 9.80 -5.90 -0.45
C ARG A 12 9.73 -5.73 -1.97
N ASN A 13 10.77 -6.17 -2.67
CA ASN A 13 10.77 -6.21 -4.12
C ASN A 13 9.72 -7.23 -4.62
N ASN A 14 8.69 -6.75 -5.32
CA ASN A 14 7.60 -7.56 -5.85
C ASN A 14 7.57 -7.50 -7.38
N LEU A 15 8.61 -8.04 -8.03
CA LEU A 15 8.81 -7.99 -9.49
C LEU A 15 7.66 -8.59 -10.31
N GLN A 16 6.83 -9.44 -9.69
CA GLN A 16 5.60 -9.98 -10.28
C GLN A 16 4.52 -8.92 -10.56
N LEU A 17 4.57 -7.78 -9.86
CA LEU A 17 3.66 -6.65 -10.02
C LEU A 17 4.16 -5.67 -11.10
N ASP A 18 5.40 -5.84 -11.57
CA ASP A 18 5.96 -5.01 -12.62
C ASP A 18 5.30 -5.34 -13.96
N TRP A 19 5.18 -4.29 -14.78
CA TRP A 19 4.72 -4.41 -16.15
C TRP A 19 5.65 -5.33 -16.96
N ALA A 20 5.08 -6.15 -17.82
CA ALA A 20 5.80 -6.92 -18.81
C ALA A 20 5.02 -6.94 -20.14
N PRO A 21 5.66 -7.22 -21.29
CA PRO A 21 4.95 -7.36 -22.55
C PRO A 21 3.79 -8.37 -22.43
N GLY A 22 2.56 -7.92 -22.71
CA GLY A 22 1.35 -8.75 -22.59
C GLY A 22 0.81 -8.94 -21.16
N ARG A 23 1.40 -8.28 -20.16
CA ARG A 23 0.93 -8.30 -18.76
C ARG A 23 1.03 -6.90 -18.17
N ASP A 24 -0.13 -6.26 -18.00
CA ASP A 24 -0.20 -5.00 -17.27
C ASP A 24 0.31 -5.18 -15.83
N GLY A 25 1.02 -4.16 -15.34
CA GLY A 25 1.54 -4.11 -13.99
C GLY A 25 0.86 -3.03 -13.15
N TYR A 26 1.42 -2.77 -11.99
CA TYR A 26 0.98 -1.71 -11.09
C TYR A 26 1.94 -0.53 -11.21
N THR A 27 1.40 0.64 -11.58
CA THR A 27 2.20 1.86 -11.75
C THR A 27 2.76 2.34 -10.43
N VAL A 28 4.08 2.34 -10.29
CA VAL A 28 4.78 3.01 -9.20
C VAL A 28 4.76 4.53 -9.45
N PHE A 29 4.35 5.30 -8.45
CA PHE A 29 4.24 6.77 -8.54
C PHE A 29 4.96 7.52 -7.41
N GLY A 30 5.67 6.80 -6.54
CA GLY A 30 6.40 7.37 -5.43
C GLY A 30 7.04 6.30 -4.54
N GLU A 31 7.79 6.74 -3.55
CA GLU A 31 8.47 5.88 -2.57
C GLU A 31 8.36 6.45 -1.15
N VAL A 32 8.52 5.58 -0.16
CA VAL A 32 8.53 5.97 1.25
C VAL A 32 9.95 6.40 1.60
N ILE A 33 10.16 7.71 1.75
CA ILE A 33 11.47 8.27 2.12
C ILE A 33 11.74 8.24 3.63
N LEU A 34 10.69 8.18 4.46
CA LEU A 34 10.75 8.15 5.92
C LEU A 34 9.61 7.29 6.47
N GLY A 35 9.87 6.56 7.56
CA GLY A 35 8.84 5.78 8.27
C GLY A 35 8.57 4.39 7.71
N MET A 36 9.50 3.79 6.95
CA MET A 36 9.33 2.42 6.45
C MET A 36 9.17 1.39 7.58
N ASN A 37 9.83 1.60 8.72
CA ASN A 37 9.65 0.79 9.93
C ASN A 37 8.19 0.82 10.46
N ILE A 38 7.45 1.91 10.24
CA ILE A 38 6.03 1.99 10.59
C ILE A 38 5.19 1.18 9.60
N VAL A 39 5.54 1.21 8.30
CA VAL A 39 4.90 0.36 7.28
C VAL A 39 5.09 -1.12 7.63
N ASP A 40 6.30 -1.51 8.02
CA ASP A 40 6.61 -2.88 8.45
C ASP A 40 5.81 -3.26 9.71
N PHE A 41 5.68 -2.37 10.67
CA PHE A 41 4.85 -2.60 11.86
C PHE A 41 3.36 -2.80 11.51
N ILE A 42 2.82 -1.96 10.63
CA ILE A 42 1.43 -2.07 10.12
C ILE A 42 1.19 -3.45 9.51
N ALA A 43 2.17 -4.01 8.80
CA ALA A 43 2.10 -5.33 8.18
C ALA A 43 1.86 -6.48 9.16
N THR A 44 2.29 -6.32 10.41
CA THR A 44 2.20 -7.35 11.46
C THR A 44 0.89 -7.33 12.22
N ALA A 45 0.00 -6.37 11.94
CA ALA A 45 -1.27 -6.24 12.62
C ALA A 45 -2.13 -7.51 12.48
N PRO A 46 -2.78 -7.99 13.55
CA PRO A 46 -3.73 -9.10 13.45
C PRO A 46 -4.83 -8.77 12.44
N THR A 47 -5.14 -9.71 11.55
CA THR A 47 -6.18 -9.56 10.54
C THR A 47 -7.27 -10.60 10.68
N ALA A 48 -8.47 -10.27 10.19
CA ALA A 48 -9.59 -11.18 10.05
C ALA A 48 -10.27 -10.97 8.68
N ASN A 49 -11.27 -11.81 8.40
CA ASN A 49 -12.15 -11.61 7.24
C ASN A 49 -13.27 -10.64 7.61
N ALA A 50 -13.56 -9.69 6.73
CA ALA A 50 -14.69 -8.77 6.85
C ALA A 50 -15.58 -8.87 5.60
N GLY A 51 -16.66 -9.63 5.70
CA GLY A 51 -17.52 -9.94 4.56
C GLY A 51 -16.76 -10.69 3.47
N ARG A 52 -16.67 -10.10 2.26
CA ARG A 52 -15.90 -10.66 1.13
C ARG A 52 -14.42 -10.26 1.13
N MET A 53 -13.99 -9.44 2.07
CA MET A 53 -12.60 -8.97 2.15
C MET A 53 -11.80 -9.86 3.12
N GLN A 54 -10.62 -10.27 2.69
CA GLN A 54 -9.64 -10.98 3.51
C GLN A 54 -8.53 -10.01 3.94
N ASN A 55 -7.78 -10.38 4.99
CA ASN A 55 -6.64 -9.61 5.49
C ASN A 55 -7.01 -8.19 5.98
N VAL A 56 -8.20 -8.02 6.55
CA VAL A 56 -8.63 -6.74 7.13
C VAL A 56 -8.12 -6.66 8.58
N PRO A 57 -7.38 -5.60 8.97
CA PRO A 57 -6.94 -5.45 10.35
C PRO A 57 -8.10 -5.51 11.35
N VAL A 58 -7.93 -6.28 12.43
CA VAL A 58 -8.96 -6.41 13.49
C VAL A 58 -9.22 -5.05 14.14
N ASN A 59 -8.14 -4.31 14.41
CA ASN A 59 -8.19 -2.91 14.81
C ASN A 59 -7.88 -2.05 13.56
N PRO A 60 -8.78 -1.15 13.13
CA PRO A 60 -8.56 -0.32 11.95
C PRO A 60 -7.30 0.54 12.06
N ILE A 61 -6.52 0.57 10.99
CA ILE A 61 -5.35 1.45 10.84
C ILE A 61 -5.80 2.65 10.01
N VAL A 62 -5.91 3.80 10.66
CA VAL A 62 -6.56 4.99 10.08
C VAL A 62 -5.52 6.02 9.68
N ILE A 63 -5.61 6.51 8.44
CA ILE A 63 -4.90 7.71 8.01
C ILE A 63 -5.70 8.91 8.53
N ASN A 64 -5.21 9.55 9.59
CA ASN A 64 -5.91 10.65 10.24
C ASN A 64 -5.78 11.97 9.47
N GLU A 65 -4.64 12.21 8.82
CA GLU A 65 -4.34 13.44 8.08
C GLU A 65 -3.39 13.15 6.92
N ILE A 66 -3.52 13.93 5.85
CA ILE A 66 -2.59 13.95 4.72
C ILE A 66 -2.23 15.42 4.44
N VAL A 67 -0.93 15.73 4.46
CA VAL A 67 -0.40 17.07 4.18
C VAL A 67 0.63 16.96 3.07
N ARG A 68 0.55 17.86 2.06
CA ARG A 68 1.64 18.02 1.11
C ARG A 68 2.80 18.72 1.82
N ALA A 69 3.95 18.06 1.89
CA ALA A 69 5.14 18.65 2.49
C ALA A 69 5.49 19.97 1.78
N PRO A 70 5.76 21.06 2.51
CA PRO A 70 6.18 22.30 1.89
C PRO A 70 7.54 22.13 1.23
N GLY A 71 7.64 22.44 -0.06
CA GLY A 71 8.92 22.53 -0.78
C GLY A 71 9.44 21.26 -1.44
N LEU A 72 8.56 20.31 -1.79
CA LEU A 72 8.82 19.40 -2.93
C LEU A 72 8.18 19.97 -4.20
#